data_AF-A0A7K0YIA3-F1
#
_entry.id   AF-A0A7K0YIA3-F1
#
_cell.length_a   1.000
_cell.length_b   1.000
_cell.length_c   1.000
_cell.angle_alpha   90.00
_cell.angle_beta   90.00
_cell.angle_gamma   90.00
#
_symmetry.space_group_name_H-M   'P 1'
#
loop_
_entity.id
_entity.type
_entity.pdbx_description
1 polymer ?
#
loop_
_entity_poly.entity_id
_entity_poly.type
_entity_poly.pdbx_seq_one_letter_code
_entity_poly.pdbx_strand_id
1 'polypeptide(L)'
;MAIFLNADSKVLVQGMTGSEGTKHTRRMVASGTNVVGGVTPGKGGQEVDGIPVFNNVGEAMAATGANVSVVFVPPKFAKAAVIEAVDAAIPLCVVITEGIPIHDTAAFFQYAENSGKTRLVGPNCPGLISPGLSNAGIIPGDITKKGRIGLVSKSGTLTYQMMFELRDLGFSSCVGIGGDPIIGTTHIDCLAAFEADP
;
A
#
# COMPACT_ATOMS: atom_id res chain seq x y z
N MET A 1 -6.96 5.75 -16.49
CA MET A 1 -5.67 6.34 -16.09
C MET A 1 -5.42 6.25 -14.59
N ALA A 2 -5.31 5.03 -14.09
CA ALA A 2 -4.69 4.65 -12.81
C ALA A 2 -4.63 3.11 -12.73
N ILE A 3 -3.50 2.57 -12.30
CA ILE A 3 -3.34 1.11 -12.06
C ILE A 3 -3.31 0.81 -10.56
N PHE A 4 -3.96 -0.30 -10.18
CA PHE A 4 -4.02 -0.88 -8.83
C PHE A 4 -4.63 -0.02 -7.70
N LEU A 5 -4.43 1.30 -7.71
CA LEU A 5 -4.91 2.24 -6.70
C LEU A 5 -5.57 3.45 -7.37
N ASN A 6 -6.81 3.76 -7.02
CA ASN A 6 -7.64 4.80 -7.64
C ASN A 6 -8.54 5.51 -6.61
N ALA A 7 -9.42 6.40 -7.07
CA ALA A 7 -10.31 7.18 -6.21
C ALA A 7 -11.36 6.34 -5.45
N ASP A 8 -11.70 5.15 -5.97
CA ASP A 8 -12.65 4.23 -5.32
C ASP A 8 -11.99 3.35 -4.26
N SER A 9 -10.67 3.46 -4.10
CA SER A 9 -9.90 2.66 -3.16
C SER A 9 -10.17 3.09 -1.72
N LYS A 10 -10.62 2.13 -0.91
CA LYS A 10 -10.89 2.29 0.53
C LYS A 10 -9.79 1.60 1.30
N VAL A 11 -8.99 2.39 2.01
CA VAL A 11 -7.70 1.95 2.56
C VAL A 11 -7.80 1.65 4.04
N LEU A 12 -7.33 0.47 4.45
CA LEU A 12 -7.00 0.12 5.83
C LEU A 12 -5.52 0.35 6.11
N VAL A 13 -5.21 0.70 7.36
CA VAL A 13 -3.83 0.82 7.85
C VAL A 13 -3.57 -0.20 8.95
N GLN A 14 -2.82 -1.26 8.63
CA GLN A 14 -2.35 -2.20 9.64
C GLN A 14 -1.17 -1.61 10.41
N GLY A 15 -1.30 -1.53 11.74
CA GLY A 15 -0.35 -0.80 12.59
C GLY A 15 -0.66 0.70 12.70
N MET A 16 -1.90 1.14 12.42
CA MET A 16 -2.30 2.56 12.41
C MET A 16 -1.94 3.31 13.70
N THR A 17 -2.02 2.65 14.85
CA THR A 17 -1.75 3.29 16.16
C THR A 17 -0.26 3.35 16.54
N GLY A 18 0.63 2.80 15.71
CA GLY A 18 2.08 2.94 15.85
C GLY A 18 2.59 4.26 15.27
N SER A 19 3.82 4.68 15.64
CA SER A 19 4.40 5.97 15.23
C SER A 19 4.34 6.22 13.72
N GLU A 20 4.91 5.30 12.92
CA GLU A 20 4.91 5.46 11.45
C GLU A 20 3.51 5.28 10.85
N GLY A 21 2.71 4.35 11.37
CA GLY A 21 1.33 4.15 10.94
C GLY A 21 0.47 5.40 11.11
N THR A 22 0.52 6.05 12.27
CA THR A 22 -0.24 7.29 12.54
C THR A 22 0.25 8.43 11.66
N LYS A 23 1.57 8.63 11.58
CA LYS A 23 2.19 9.68 10.76
C LYS A 23 1.84 9.54 9.29
N HIS A 24 1.92 8.33 8.73
CA HIS A 24 1.65 8.11 7.32
C HIS A 24 0.15 8.02 7.01
N THR A 25 -0.69 7.61 7.97
CA THR A 25 -2.16 7.76 7.85
C THR A 25 -2.53 9.21 7.61
N ARG A 26 -2.04 10.14 8.45
CA ARG A 26 -2.29 11.58 8.29
C ARG A 26 -1.82 12.11 6.93
N ARG A 27 -0.67 11.66 6.45
CA ARG A 27 -0.14 12.06 5.14
C ARG A 27 -0.97 11.52 3.98
N MET A 28 -1.41 10.25 4.05
CA MET A 28 -2.29 9.66 3.05
C MET A 28 -3.63 10.41 2.99
N VAL A 29 -4.25 10.67 4.14
CA VAL A 29 -5.49 11.48 4.23
C VAL A 29 -5.28 12.87 3.66
N ALA A 30 -4.18 13.56 4.02
CA ALA A 30 -3.86 14.88 3.47
C ALA A 30 -3.64 14.86 1.95
N SER A 31 -3.22 13.73 1.38
CA SER A 31 -3.08 13.53 -0.07
C SER A 31 -4.37 13.11 -0.78
N GLY A 32 -5.50 13.02 -0.06
CA GLY A 32 -6.81 12.69 -0.62
C GLY A 32 -7.18 11.20 -0.56
N THR A 33 -6.37 10.35 0.10
CA THR A 33 -6.70 8.93 0.26
C THR A 33 -7.92 8.75 1.17
N ASN A 34 -8.87 7.92 0.75
CA ASN A 34 -9.98 7.48 1.57
C ASN A 34 -9.54 6.38 2.56
N VAL A 35 -8.90 6.79 3.66
CA VAL A 35 -8.55 5.88 4.76
C VAL A 35 -9.79 5.64 5.61
N VAL A 36 -10.30 4.41 5.60
CA VAL A 36 -11.60 4.05 6.21
C VAL A 36 -11.45 3.37 7.57
N GLY A 37 -10.24 2.96 7.94
CA GLY A 37 -10.01 2.29 9.21
C GLY A 37 -8.54 1.93 9.40
N GLY A 38 -8.19 1.54 10.62
CA GLY A 38 -6.92 0.90 10.91
C GLY A 38 -7.10 -0.38 11.70
N VAL A 39 -6.06 -1.20 11.69
CA VAL A 39 -6.03 -2.46 12.43
C VAL A 39 -4.89 -2.38 13.43
N THR A 40 -5.21 -2.59 14.71
CA THR A 40 -4.21 -2.83 15.74
C THR A 40 -4.80 -3.81 16.76
N PRO A 41 -4.31 -5.06 16.81
CA PRO A 41 -4.80 -6.05 17.77
C PRO A 41 -4.78 -5.53 19.21
N GLY A 42 -5.91 -5.71 19.91
CA GLY A 42 -6.11 -5.25 21.29
C GLY A 42 -6.52 -3.79 21.43
N LYS A 43 -6.68 -3.05 20.33
CA LYS A 43 -7.13 -1.64 20.31
C LYS A 43 -8.41 -1.43 19.50
N GLY A 44 -9.13 -2.49 19.15
CA GLY A 44 -10.43 -2.37 18.48
C GLY A 44 -11.41 -1.51 19.30
N GLY A 45 -12.17 -0.67 18.61
CA GLY A 45 -13.11 0.30 19.20
C GLY A 45 -12.49 1.66 19.55
N GLN A 46 -11.18 1.83 19.39
CA GLN A 46 -10.52 3.15 19.47
C GLN A 46 -10.63 3.88 18.13
N GLU A 47 -10.13 5.12 18.09
CA GLU A 47 -9.98 5.91 16.87
C GLU A 47 -8.62 6.62 16.82
N VAL A 48 -8.16 6.94 15.61
CA VAL A 48 -7.03 7.83 15.35
C VAL A 48 -7.53 8.95 14.45
N ASP A 49 -7.57 10.18 14.97
CA ASP A 49 -8.07 11.37 14.27
C ASP A 49 -9.49 11.16 13.65
N GLY A 50 -10.38 10.48 14.39
CA GLY A 50 -11.74 10.15 13.95
C GLY A 50 -11.86 8.94 13.01
N ILE A 51 -10.75 8.25 12.70
CA ILE A 51 -10.74 7.02 11.88
C ILE A 51 -10.81 5.81 12.81
N PRO A 52 -11.78 4.89 12.64
CA PRO A 52 -11.97 3.75 13.55
C PRO A 52 -10.81 2.75 13.50
N VAL A 53 -10.50 2.16 14.66
CA VAL A 53 -9.52 1.08 14.84
C VAL A 53 -10.27 -0.23 15.10
N PHE A 54 -9.85 -1.29 14.42
CA PHE A 54 -10.36 -2.64 14.55
C PHE A 54 -9.29 -3.59 15.10
N ASN A 55 -9.71 -4.75 15.60
CA ASN A 55 -8.79 -5.77 16.09
C ASN A 55 -8.19 -6.61 14.95
N ASN A 56 -8.94 -6.84 13.88
CA ASN A 56 -8.49 -7.60 12.73
C ASN A 56 -8.99 -7.02 11.38
N VAL A 57 -8.34 -7.43 10.30
CA VAL A 57 -8.61 -6.98 8.92
C VAL A 57 -10.01 -7.42 8.46
N GLY A 58 -10.43 -8.64 8.80
CA GLY A 58 -11.75 -9.16 8.40
C GLY A 58 -12.92 -8.32 8.95
N GLU A 59 -12.88 -7.99 10.24
CA GLU A 59 -13.83 -7.07 10.89
C GLU A 59 -13.82 -5.69 10.24
N ALA A 60 -12.62 -5.14 10.01
CA ALA A 60 -12.47 -3.83 9.39
C ALA A 60 -13.04 -3.80 7.97
N MET A 61 -12.78 -4.82 7.16
CA MET A 61 -13.34 -4.97 5.82
C MET A 61 -14.86 -5.10 5.84
N ALA A 62 -15.42 -5.91 6.73
CA ALA A 62 -16.87 -6.08 6.84
C ALA A 62 -17.58 -4.76 7.22
N ALA A 63 -16.97 -3.95 8.08
CA ALA A 63 -17.54 -2.68 8.52
C ALA A 63 -17.41 -1.55 7.48
N THR A 64 -16.34 -1.55 6.68
CA THR A 64 -15.95 -0.38 5.85
C THR A 64 -16.04 -0.63 4.35
N GLY A 65 -16.06 -1.90 3.92
CA GLY A 65 -15.90 -2.31 2.54
C GLY A 65 -14.51 -2.02 1.97
N ALA A 66 -13.48 -1.98 2.83
CA ALA A 66 -12.11 -1.75 2.40
C ALA A 66 -11.63 -2.77 1.38
N ASN A 67 -10.83 -2.31 0.42
CA ASN A 67 -10.26 -3.13 -0.65
C ASN A 67 -8.73 -2.99 -0.78
N VAL A 68 -8.12 -2.13 0.04
CA VAL A 68 -6.66 -1.96 0.12
C VAL A 68 -6.24 -2.02 1.58
N SER A 69 -5.12 -2.68 1.87
CA SER A 69 -4.46 -2.65 3.18
C SER A 69 -3.03 -2.16 3.03
N VAL A 70 -2.61 -1.19 3.83
CA VAL A 70 -1.21 -0.74 3.92
C VAL A 70 -0.61 -1.18 5.26
N VAL A 71 0.52 -1.88 5.19
CA VAL A 71 1.17 -2.52 6.34
C VAL A 71 2.34 -1.66 6.83
N PHE A 72 2.19 -1.10 8.04
CA PHE A 72 3.20 -0.33 8.77
C PHE A 72 3.64 -1.02 10.07
N VAL A 73 3.53 -2.35 10.13
CA VAL A 73 3.92 -3.12 11.33
C VAL A 73 5.44 -3.40 11.34
N PRO A 74 6.06 -3.57 12.52
CA PRO A 74 7.46 -3.99 12.62
C PRO A 74 7.76 -5.32 11.90
N PRO A 75 9.01 -5.57 11.46
CA PRO A 75 9.36 -6.71 10.60
C PRO A 75 8.97 -8.07 11.17
N LYS A 76 9.18 -8.27 12.49
CA LYS A 76 8.81 -9.50 13.21
C LYS A 76 7.30 -9.81 13.20
N PHE A 77 6.46 -8.85 12.85
CA PHE A 77 5.00 -9.02 12.78
C PHE A 77 4.45 -8.98 11.34
N ALA A 78 5.29 -8.62 10.36
CA ALA A 78 4.85 -8.36 9.00
C ALA A 78 4.24 -9.60 8.32
N LYS A 79 4.84 -10.79 8.52
CA LYS A 79 4.27 -12.03 7.97
C LYS A 79 2.86 -12.31 8.46
N ALA A 80 2.63 -12.19 9.77
CA ALA A 80 1.29 -12.42 10.35
C ALA A 80 0.28 -11.40 9.81
N ALA A 81 0.65 -10.12 9.74
CA ALA A 81 -0.18 -9.06 9.19
C ALA A 81 -0.54 -9.27 7.70
N VAL A 82 0.41 -9.76 6.90
CA VAL A 82 0.15 -10.06 5.48
C VAL A 82 -0.75 -11.29 5.34
N ILE A 83 -0.48 -12.36 6.09
CA ILE A 83 -1.34 -13.57 6.08
C ILE A 83 -2.77 -13.22 6.48
N GLU A 84 -2.96 -12.41 7.53
CA GLU A 84 -4.28 -11.94 7.96
C GLU A 84 -5.01 -11.18 6.85
N ALA A 85 -4.30 -10.33 6.12
CA ALA A 85 -4.86 -9.61 4.98
C ALA A 85 -5.27 -10.56 3.84
N VAL A 86 -4.47 -11.58 3.58
CA VAL A 86 -4.75 -12.62 2.57
C VAL A 86 -5.97 -13.46 2.98
N ASP A 87 -6.07 -13.84 4.26
CA ASP A 87 -7.18 -14.61 4.81
C ASP A 87 -8.50 -13.84 4.73
N ALA A 88 -8.44 -12.53 4.99
CA ALA A 88 -9.58 -11.62 4.81
C ALA A 88 -9.91 -11.36 3.32
N ALA A 89 -9.10 -11.88 2.40
CA ALA A 89 -9.21 -11.68 0.96
C ALA A 89 -9.17 -10.19 0.55
N ILE A 90 -8.28 -9.40 1.16
CA ILE A 90 -8.05 -8.02 0.71
C ILE A 90 -7.53 -8.05 -0.74
N PRO A 91 -8.14 -7.33 -1.69
CA PRO A 91 -7.67 -7.34 -3.08
C PRO A 91 -6.23 -6.85 -3.26
N LEU A 92 -5.81 -5.83 -2.51
CA LEU A 92 -4.46 -5.25 -2.57
C LEU A 92 -3.87 -5.09 -1.17
N CYS A 93 -2.69 -5.67 -0.95
CA CYS A 93 -1.92 -5.49 0.29
C CYS A 93 -0.54 -4.87 -0.03
N VAL A 94 -0.29 -3.68 0.50
CA VAL A 94 0.92 -2.89 0.30
C VAL A 94 1.80 -3.00 1.53
N VAL A 95 2.97 -3.60 1.39
CA VAL A 95 3.88 -3.90 2.49
C VAL A 95 5.03 -2.91 2.49
N ILE A 96 4.95 -1.91 3.39
CA ILE A 96 5.97 -0.85 3.48
C ILE A 96 7.20 -1.35 4.24
N THR A 97 6.98 -2.22 5.24
CA THR A 97 7.98 -2.70 6.18
C THR A 97 9.26 -3.19 5.50
N GLU A 98 10.41 -2.65 5.93
CA GLU A 98 11.77 -3.05 5.55
C GLU A 98 12.36 -4.01 6.59
N GLY A 99 13.29 -4.89 6.18
CA GLY A 99 14.04 -5.75 7.11
C GLY A 99 13.31 -7.02 7.53
N ILE A 100 12.31 -7.44 6.74
CA ILE A 100 11.64 -8.73 6.93
C ILE A 100 12.62 -9.85 6.57
N PRO A 101 12.76 -10.91 7.40
CA PRO A 101 13.55 -12.07 7.03
C PRO A 101 13.08 -12.69 5.71
N ILE A 102 14.02 -12.99 4.81
CA ILE A 102 13.69 -13.47 3.45
C ILE A 102 12.78 -14.71 3.46
N HIS A 103 12.97 -15.62 4.42
CA HIS A 103 12.14 -16.83 4.54
C HIS A 103 10.68 -16.52 4.93
N ASP A 104 10.46 -15.43 5.67
CA ASP A 104 9.12 -14.98 6.00
C ASP A 104 8.45 -14.33 4.78
N THR A 105 9.20 -13.53 4.02
CA THR A 105 8.75 -12.97 2.74
C THR A 105 8.41 -14.06 1.73
N ALA A 106 9.27 -15.07 1.58
CA ALA A 106 8.99 -16.24 0.73
C ALA A 106 7.71 -16.95 1.15
N ALA A 107 7.49 -17.13 2.45
CA ALA A 107 6.32 -17.82 2.99
C ALA A 107 5.02 -17.06 2.72
N PHE A 108 4.94 -15.76 3.04
CA PHE A 108 3.70 -15.01 2.80
C PHE A 108 3.46 -14.74 1.31
N PHE A 109 4.52 -14.63 0.49
CA PHE A 109 4.39 -14.50 -0.96
C PHE A 109 3.70 -15.74 -1.54
N GLN A 110 4.24 -16.93 -1.25
CA GLN A 110 3.64 -18.18 -1.71
C GLN A 110 2.21 -18.36 -1.18
N TYR A 111 1.95 -17.93 0.05
CA TYR A 111 0.62 -17.97 0.64
C TYR A 111 -0.39 -17.11 -0.13
N ALA A 112 0.00 -15.87 -0.46
CA ALA A 112 -0.83 -14.96 -1.26
C ALA A 112 -1.08 -15.50 -2.67
N GLU A 113 -0.04 -16.01 -3.34
CA GLU A 113 -0.17 -16.62 -4.67
C GLU A 113 -1.14 -17.82 -4.66
N ASN A 114 -1.01 -18.70 -3.67
CA ASN A 114 -1.90 -19.86 -3.51
C ASN A 114 -3.36 -19.44 -3.28
N SER A 115 -3.60 -18.30 -2.63
CA SER A 115 -4.96 -17.79 -2.41
C SER A 115 -5.64 -17.34 -3.71
N GLY A 116 -4.86 -16.80 -4.66
CA GLY A 116 -5.34 -16.18 -5.89
C GLY A 116 -6.21 -14.93 -5.70
N LYS A 117 -6.29 -14.38 -4.47
CA LYS A 117 -7.22 -13.29 -4.11
C LYS A 117 -6.56 -11.97 -3.78
N THR A 118 -5.30 -11.99 -3.38
CA THR A 118 -4.59 -10.82 -2.83
C THR A 118 -3.36 -10.52 -3.66
N ARG A 119 -3.31 -9.33 -4.27
CA ARG A 119 -2.08 -8.80 -4.88
C ARG A 119 -1.20 -8.17 -3.80
N LEU A 120 0.08 -8.52 -3.80
CA LEU A 120 1.09 -7.89 -2.93
C LEU A 120 1.88 -6.81 -3.67
N VAL A 121 2.18 -5.70 -3.00
CA VAL A 121 3.18 -4.70 -3.43
C VAL A 121 4.21 -4.55 -2.29
N GLY A 122 5.50 -4.55 -2.62
CA GLY A 122 6.57 -4.67 -1.63
C GLY A 122 6.94 -6.13 -1.34
N PRO A 123 7.60 -6.42 -0.21
CA PRO A 123 7.91 -5.53 0.92
C PRO A 123 9.01 -4.50 0.63
N ASN A 124 9.45 -3.76 1.66
CA ASN A 124 10.53 -2.77 1.58
C ASN A 124 10.32 -1.80 0.41
N CYS A 125 9.16 -1.16 0.40
CA CYS A 125 8.73 -0.32 -0.72
C CYS A 125 8.16 1.00 -0.22
N PRO A 126 8.17 2.05 -1.05
CA PRO A 126 7.49 3.29 -0.71
C PRO A 126 5.96 3.18 -0.85
N GLY A 127 5.45 2.08 -1.41
CA GLY A 127 4.06 1.88 -1.77
C GLY A 127 3.73 2.38 -3.17
N LEU A 128 2.50 2.83 -3.38
CA LEU A 128 2.05 3.35 -4.67
C LEU A 128 1.11 4.56 -4.51
N ILE A 129 1.16 5.46 -5.49
CA ILE A 129 0.33 6.66 -5.55
C ILE A 129 -0.23 6.83 -6.95
N SER A 130 -1.49 7.24 -7.03
CA SER A 130 -2.12 7.79 -8.23
C SER A 130 -2.42 9.25 -7.94
N PRO A 131 -1.56 10.20 -8.39
CA PRO A 131 -1.59 11.59 -7.95
C PRO A 131 -2.97 12.24 -8.11
N GLY A 132 -3.44 12.87 -7.03
CA GLY A 132 -4.76 13.49 -6.95
C GLY A 132 -5.95 12.52 -6.83
N LEU A 133 -5.70 11.21 -6.75
CA LEU A 133 -6.74 10.19 -6.58
C LEU A 133 -6.59 9.44 -5.25
N SER A 134 -5.43 8.83 -5.01
CA SER A 134 -5.18 8.04 -3.80
C SER A 134 -3.69 7.75 -3.62
N ASN A 135 -3.29 7.51 -2.38
CA ASN A 135 -1.93 7.18 -1.95
C ASN A 135 -1.96 6.06 -0.90
N ALA A 136 -1.21 4.99 -1.14
CA ALA A 136 -1.06 3.85 -0.26
C ALA A 136 0.42 3.64 0.04
N GLY A 137 0.95 4.34 1.05
CA GLY A 137 2.34 4.22 1.47
C GLY A 137 2.95 5.52 1.97
N ILE A 138 4.19 5.77 1.56
CA ILE A 138 5.05 6.86 2.05
C ILE A 138 5.50 7.82 0.95
N ILE A 139 4.99 7.66 -0.28
CA ILE A 139 5.29 8.56 -1.39
C ILE A 139 4.72 9.96 -1.07
N PRO A 140 5.51 11.04 -1.17
CA PRO A 140 4.99 12.40 -1.00
C PRO A 140 3.92 12.73 -2.03
N GLY A 141 2.75 13.19 -1.59
CA GLY A 141 1.61 13.48 -2.47
C GLY A 141 1.65 14.84 -3.16
N ASP A 142 2.56 15.72 -2.75
CA ASP A 142 2.63 17.14 -3.11
C ASP A 142 3.77 17.48 -4.09
N ILE A 143 4.56 16.49 -4.51
CA ILE A 143 5.71 16.70 -5.41
C ILE A 143 5.36 16.63 -6.90
N THR A 144 4.16 16.16 -7.24
CA THR A 144 3.70 16.01 -8.63
C THR A 144 2.18 16.09 -8.75
N LYS A 145 1.68 16.12 -9.98
CA LYS A 145 0.24 16.18 -10.31
C LYS A 145 -0.17 15.00 -11.17
N LYS A 146 -1.50 14.82 -11.32
CA LYS A 146 -2.06 13.86 -12.28
C LYS A 146 -1.55 14.17 -13.69
N GLY A 147 -1.17 13.14 -14.42
CA GLY A 147 -0.71 13.24 -15.80
C GLY A 147 -0.71 11.90 -16.52
N ARG A 148 0.19 11.75 -17.49
CA ARG A 148 0.19 10.62 -18.45
C ARG A 148 1.32 9.62 -18.28
N ILE A 149 2.27 9.88 -17.37
CA ILE A 149 3.45 9.03 -17.21
C ILE A 149 3.15 7.93 -16.19
N GLY A 150 3.37 6.66 -16.57
CA GLY A 150 3.45 5.55 -15.63
C GLY A 150 4.89 5.39 -15.11
N LEU A 151 5.05 5.13 -13.81
CA LEU A 151 6.35 4.91 -13.19
C LEU A 151 6.35 3.64 -12.35
N VAL A 152 7.33 2.77 -12.58
CA VAL A 152 7.62 1.60 -11.73
C VAL A 152 9.09 1.63 -11.30
N SER A 153 9.36 1.35 -10.03
CA SER A 153 10.71 1.42 -9.48
C SER A 153 10.90 0.51 -8.26
N LYS A 154 12.11 -0.01 -8.08
CA LYS A 154 12.52 -0.70 -6.83
C LYS A 154 12.93 0.24 -5.70
N SER A 155 13.23 1.50 -6.00
CA SER A 155 13.81 2.47 -5.05
C SER A 155 12.82 3.57 -4.67
N GLY A 156 12.69 3.87 -3.38
CA GLY A 156 11.82 4.95 -2.88
C GLY A 156 12.26 6.33 -3.33
N THR A 157 13.41 6.81 -2.85
CA THR A 157 13.88 8.19 -3.12
C THR A 157 14.12 8.48 -4.59
N LEU A 158 14.59 7.49 -5.37
CA LEU A 158 14.71 7.64 -6.82
C LEU A 158 13.35 7.82 -7.50
N THR A 159 12.30 7.15 -7.01
CA THR A 159 10.93 7.37 -7.48
C THR A 159 10.53 8.83 -7.28
N TYR A 160 10.83 9.40 -6.11
CA TYR A 160 10.47 10.79 -5.80
C TYR A 160 11.23 11.78 -6.69
N GLN A 161 12.52 11.52 -6.93
CA GLN A 161 13.32 12.34 -7.84
C GLN A 161 12.71 12.35 -9.24
N MET A 162 12.38 11.19 -9.80
CA MET A 162 11.76 11.11 -11.13
C MET A 162 10.39 11.79 -11.17
N MET A 163 9.60 11.66 -10.10
CA MET A 163 8.31 12.34 -9.96
C MET A 163 8.45 13.86 -9.98
N PHE A 164 9.49 14.38 -9.32
CA PHE A 164 9.77 15.81 -9.23
C PHE A 164 10.31 16.38 -10.55
N GLU A 165 11.29 15.71 -11.17
CA GLU A 165 11.91 16.16 -12.43
C GLU A 165 10.90 16.19 -13.59
N LEU A 166 9.94 15.27 -13.62
CA LEU A 166 8.93 15.18 -14.69
C LEU A 166 7.56 15.73 -14.28
N ARG A 167 7.50 16.52 -13.19
CA ARG A 167 6.23 17.01 -12.61
C ARG A 167 5.36 17.83 -13.56
N ASP A 168 5.97 18.48 -14.56
CA ASP A 168 5.22 19.29 -15.53
C ASP A 168 4.33 18.43 -16.43
N LEU A 169 4.76 17.19 -16.70
CA LEU A 169 4.03 16.19 -17.45
C LEU A 169 3.02 15.42 -16.57
N GLY A 170 3.34 15.24 -15.29
CA GLY A 170 2.54 14.53 -14.30
C GLY A 170 2.48 13.01 -14.53
N PHE A 171 1.93 12.31 -13.55
CA PHE A 171 1.91 10.84 -13.53
C PHE A 171 0.48 10.28 -13.43
N SER A 172 0.23 9.14 -14.08
CA SER A 172 -1.00 8.37 -13.92
C SER A 172 -0.96 7.59 -12.60
N SER A 173 0.06 6.74 -12.45
CA SER A 173 0.40 6.03 -11.23
C SER A 173 1.92 5.87 -11.09
N CYS A 174 2.41 5.89 -9.85
CA CYS A 174 3.78 5.58 -9.49
C CYS A 174 3.79 4.40 -8.50
N VAL A 175 4.44 3.30 -8.89
CA VAL A 175 4.46 2.04 -8.12
C VAL A 175 5.88 1.73 -7.69
N GLY A 176 6.14 1.87 -6.39
CA GLY A 176 7.34 1.34 -5.77
C GLY A 176 7.14 -0.13 -5.45
N ILE A 177 7.77 -1.03 -6.21
CA ILE A 177 7.56 -2.48 -6.09
C ILE A 177 8.38 -3.14 -4.97
N GLY A 178 9.42 -2.45 -4.49
CA GLY A 178 10.22 -2.87 -3.34
C GLY A 178 11.66 -3.24 -3.67
N GLY A 179 12.53 -3.09 -2.68
CA GLY A 179 13.97 -3.33 -2.76
C GLY A 179 14.38 -4.78 -2.51
N ASP A 180 13.51 -5.56 -1.86
CA ASP A 180 13.84 -6.90 -1.36
C ASP A 180 14.08 -7.93 -2.49
N PRO A 181 14.74 -9.07 -2.18
CA PRO A 181 14.98 -10.15 -3.14
C PRO A 181 13.71 -10.85 -3.61
N ILE A 182 12.70 -10.95 -2.74
CA ILE A 182 11.38 -11.51 -3.02
C ILE A 182 10.37 -10.40 -2.81
N ILE A 183 9.58 -10.12 -3.83
CA ILE A 183 8.53 -9.09 -3.83
C ILE A 183 7.26 -9.68 -4.43
N GLY A 184 6.13 -9.01 -4.22
CA GLY A 184 4.86 -9.36 -4.87
C GLY A 184 4.83 -8.92 -6.33
N THR A 185 4.27 -7.74 -6.57
CA THR A 185 4.13 -7.15 -7.91
C THR A 185 5.50 -6.81 -8.49
N THR A 186 5.73 -7.22 -9.74
CA THR A 186 7.01 -7.04 -10.45
C THR A 186 6.94 -5.90 -11.48
N HIS A 187 8.07 -5.64 -12.15
CA HIS A 187 8.09 -4.75 -13.32
C HIS A 187 7.17 -5.25 -14.43
N ILE A 188 7.14 -6.56 -14.69
CA ILE A 188 6.32 -7.14 -15.77
C ILE A 188 4.84 -6.92 -15.47
N ASP A 189 4.42 -7.13 -14.23
CA ASP A 189 3.04 -6.85 -13.79
C ASP A 189 2.65 -5.38 -13.99
N CYS A 190 3.54 -4.47 -13.60
CA CYS A 190 3.28 -3.03 -13.76
C CYS A 190 3.23 -2.63 -15.24
N LEU A 191 4.16 -3.11 -16.07
CA LEU A 191 4.18 -2.82 -17.50
C LEU A 191 2.93 -3.34 -18.20
N ALA A 192 2.49 -4.57 -17.89
CA ALA A 192 1.25 -5.12 -18.41
C ALA A 192 0.03 -4.30 -17.98
N ALA A 193 -0.03 -3.87 -16.71
CA ALA A 193 -1.12 -3.03 -16.22
C ALA A 193 -1.13 -1.63 -16.86
N PHE A 194 0.05 -1.02 -17.09
CA PHE A 194 0.16 0.27 -17.76
C PHE A 194 -0.23 0.19 -19.24
N GLU A 195 0.15 -0.88 -19.94
CA GLU A 195 -0.27 -1.10 -21.34
C GLU A 195 -1.80 -1.24 -21.45
N ALA A 196 -2.44 -1.83 -20.43
CA ALA A 196 -3.88 -1.99 -20.38
C ALA A 196 -4.65 -0.76 -19.85
N ASP A 197 -3.97 0.29 -19.38
CA ASP A 197 -4.58 1.51 -18.85
C ASP A 197 -4.78 2.53 -20.00
N PRO A 198 -6.03 2.78 -20.43
CA PRO A 198 -6.34 3.60 -21.61
C PRO A 198 -6.10 5.10 -21.41
#